data_AF-A0A0F4LMI7-F1
#
_entry.id   AF-A0A0F4LMI7-F1
#
_cell.length_a   1.000
_cell.length_b   1.000
_cell.length_c   1.000
_cell.angle_alpha   90.00
_cell.angle_beta   90.00
_cell.angle_gamma   90.00
#
_symmetry.space_group_name_H-M   'P 1'
#
loop_
_entity.id
_entity.type
_entity.pdbx_description
1 polymer ?
#
loop_
_entity_poly.entity_id
_entity_poly.type
_entity_poly.pdbx_seq_one_letter_code
_entity_poly.pdbx_strand_id
1 'polypeptide(L)'
;MRKKYKTSIAILLCILNFVCLSVVYVNRNNNPRNKELASKISNTKAYTTIIKKKYSTLSCDSVIENNKNNSQDTVHKLQTAEDKLREGFNLAFNNTHNQSDYNKLKKRLPRILGNNLGHYICNEVKPQENESGGIYTASDHLNNLNIATTTLSFKQPEISFLILVDYNTPKIPNTRVGDLDEPAISIHKYDVYSIKYDTLNNNFQLVNTSSSDADEKVGDNIS
;
A
#
# COMPACT_ATOMS: atom_id res chain seq x y z
N MET A 1 -17.53 -97.83 16.51
CA MET A 1 -16.42 -96.98 17.02
C MET A 1 -15.64 -96.19 15.96
N ARG A 2 -15.49 -96.64 14.70
CA ARG A 2 -14.66 -95.96 13.67
C ARG A 2 -15.08 -94.54 13.23
N LYS A 3 -16.36 -94.15 13.31
CA LYS A 3 -16.83 -92.81 12.88
C LYS A 3 -16.36 -91.68 13.82
N LYS A 4 -16.35 -91.90 15.15
CA LYS A 4 -15.96 -90.88 16.12
C LYS A 4 -14.50 -90.44 15.97
N TYR A 5 -13.59 -91.38 15.70
CA TYR A 5 -12.17 -91.09 15.47
C TYR A 5 -11.92 -90.26 14.21
N LYS A 6 -12.67 -90.50 13.12
CA LYS A 6 -12.53 -89.71 11.87
C LYS A 6 -12.95 -88.26 12.08
N THR A 7 -14.03 -88.01 12.83
CA THR A 7 -14.48 -86.66 13.15
C THR A 7 -13.50 -85.92 14.05
N SER A 8 -12.96 -86.59 15.07
CA SER A 8 -11.94 -86.01 15.96
C SER A 8 -10.64 -85.66 15.22
N ILE A 9 -10.19 -86.51 14.28
CA ILE A 9 -9.01 -86.23 13.45
C ILE A 9 -9.26 -85.05 12.51
N ALA A 10 -10.45 -84.96 11.90
CA ALA A 10 -10.80 -83.83 11.03
C ALA A 10 -10.82 -82.49 11.79
N ILE A 11 -11.38 -82.48 13.01
CA ILE A 11 -11.38 -81.29 13.87
C ILE A 11 -9.95 -80.88 14.24
N LEU A 12 -9.10 -81.86 14.59
CA LEU A 12 -7.69 -81.59 14.92
C LEU A 12 -6.94 -80.94 13.74
N LEU A 13 -7.16 -81.45 12.52
CA LEU A 13 -6.53 -80.90 11.30
C LEU A 13 -7.03 -79.49 10.97
N CYS A 14 -8.30 -79.19 11.23
CA CYS A 14 -8.85 -77.83 11.09
C CYS A 14 -8.23 -76.86 12.09
N ILE A 15 -8.09 -77.28 13.36
CA ILE A 15 -7.44 -76.46 14.39
C ILE A 15 -5.97 -76.20 14.02
N LEU A 16 -5.25 -77.23 13.56
CA LEU A 16 -3.86 -77.09 13.15
C LEU A 16 -3.68 -76.11 11.98
N ASN A 17 -4.58 -76.17 10.98
CA ASN A 17 -4.59 -75.22 9.87
C ASN A 17 -4.85 -73.78 10.35
N PHE A 18 -5.80 -73.61 11.27
CA PHE A 18 -6.13 -72.29 11.81
C PHE A 18 -4.95 -71.68 12.59
N VAL A 19 -4.22 -72.50 13.36
CA VAL A 19 -2.99 -72.09 14.06
C VAL A 19 -1.88 -71.72 13.07
N CYS A 20 -1.66 -72.51 12.03
CA CYS A 20 -0.67 -72.17 10.99
C CYS A 20 -1.00 -70.85 10.28
N LEU A 21 -2.27 -70.63 9.89
CA LEU A 21 -2.69 -69.39 9.24
C LEU A 21 -2.52 -68.17 10.13
N SER A 22 -2.84 -68.28 11.41
CA SER A 22 -2.71 -67.18 12.37
C SER A 22 -1.24 -66.84 12.66
N VAL A 23 -0.35 -67.83 12.77
CA VAL A 23 1.11 -67.60 12.90
C VAL A 23 1.69 -66.90 11.67
N VAL A 24 1.30 -67.32 10.47
CA VAL A 24 1.75 -66.68 9.21
C VAL A 24 1.24 -65.24 9.14
N TYR A 25 -0.02 -64.99 9.49
CA TYR A 25 -0.59 -63.64 9.48
C TYR A 25 0.12 -62.70 10.45
N VAL A 26 0.34 -63.13 11.70
CA VAL A 26 1.03 -62.33 12.72
C VAL A 26 2.47 -62.05 12.30
N ASN A 27 3.21 -63.05 11.80
CA ASN A 27 4.59 -62.86 11.35
C ASN A 27 4.70 -61.93 10.13
N ARG A 28 3.71 -61.92 9.24
CA ARG A 28 3.71 -61.05 8.06
C ARG A 28 3.38 -59.59 8.42
N ASN A 29 2.49 -59.37 9.39
CA ASN A 29 2.05 -58.04 9.84
C ASN A 29 2.98 -57.41 10.89
N ASN A 30 3.67 -58.22 11.69
CA ASN A 30 4.70 -57.77 12.63
C ASN A 30 6.12 -57.80 12.06
N ASN A 31 6.28 -58.09 10.77
CA ASN A 31 7.60 -58.01 10.14
C ASN A 31 8.09 -56.55 10.18
N PRO A 32 9.16 -56.25 10.95
CA PRO A 32 9.66 -54.89 11.13
C PRO A 32 10.05 -54.25 9.79
N ARG A 33 10.47 -55.07 8.82
CA ARG A 33 10.84 -54.64 7.47
C ARG A 33 9.66 -54.08 6.68
N ASN A 34 8.45 -54.60 6.87
CA ASN A 34 7.23 -54.07 6.22
C ASN A 34 6.77 -52.76 6.86
N LYS A 35 6.86 -52.62 8.18
CA LYS A 35 6.56 -51.36 8.89
C LYS A 35 7.56 -50.26 8.52
N GLU A 36 8.84 -50.60 8.41
CA GLU A 36 9.88 -49.68 7.94
C GLU A 36 9.64 -49.25 6.49
N LEU A 37 9.27 -50.17 5.60
CA LEU A 37 8.96 -49.85 4.21
C LEU A 37 7.73 -48.93 4.09
N ALA A 38 6.67 -49.19 4.85
CA ALA A 38 5.48 -48.35 4.88
C ALA A 38 5.80 -46.94 5.41
N SER A 39 6.62 -46.84 6.46
CA SER A 39 7.13 -45.56 6.99
C SER A 39 7.96 -44.81 5.95
N LYS A 40 8.90 -45.49 5.26
CA LYS A 40 9.68 -44.89 4.17
C LYS A 40 8.80 -44.38 3.04
N ILE A 41 7.79 -45.15 2.60
CA ILE A 41 6.86 -44.73 1.54
C ILE A 41 6.06 -43.49 1.97
N SER A 42 5.58 -43.45 3.22
CA SER A 42 4.85 -42.30 3.76
C SER A 42 5.73 -41.04 3.80
N ASN A 43 6.95 -41.18 4.31
CA ASN A 43 7.93 -40.08 4.38
C ASN A 43 8.31 -39.58 2.98
N THR A 44 8.54 -40.48 2.03
CA THR A 44 8.82 -40.11 0.63
C THR A 44 7.65 -39.36 0.02
N LYS A 45 6.40 -39.81 0.23
CA LYS A 45 5.20 -39.11 -0.24
C LYS A 45 5.12 -37.69 0.31
N ALA A 46 5.31 -37.52 1.62
CA ALA A 46 5.34 -36.20 2.27
C ALA A 46 6.43 -35.30 1.67
N TYR A 47 7.64 -35.83 1.46
CA TYR A 47 8.74 -35.10 0.81
C TYR A 47 8.39 -34.69 -0.63
N THR A 48 7.81 -35.57 -1.44
CA THR A 48 7.37 -35.22 -2.81
C THR A 48 6.32 -34.13 -2.82
N THR A 49 5.40 -34.10 -1.84
CA THR A 49 4.40 -33.03 -1.75
C THR A 49 5.03 -31.69 -1.41
N ILE A 50 5.97 -31.66 -0.46
CA ILE A 50 6.72 -30.45 -0.09
C ILE A 50 7.53 -29.95 -1.29
N ILE A 51 8.21 -30.87 -1.99
CA ILE A 51 8.99 -30.57 -3.20
C ILE A 51 8.07 -30.02 -4.30
N LYS A 52 6.96 -30.69 -4.62
CA LYS A 52 5.98 -30.20 -5.61
C LYS A 52 5.48 -28.80 -5.29
N LYS A 53 5.15 -28.54 -4.02
CA LYS A 53 4.68 -27.22 -3.57
C LYS A 53 5.76 -26.14 -3.69
N LYS A 54 7.02 -26.48 -3.41
CA LYS A 54 8.17 -25.59 -3.55
C LYS A 54 8.50 -25.30 -5.02
N TYR A 55 8.38 -26.29 -5.90
CA TYR A 55 8.61 -26.12 -7.34
C TYR A 55 7.44 -25.45 -8.07
N SER A 56 6.20 -25.63 -7.62
CA SER A 56 5.05 -24.91 -8.20
C SER A 56 5.17 -23.40 -7.99
N THR A 57 5.66 -22.96 -6.83
CA THR A 57 5.92 -21.54 -6.52
C THR A 57 7.15 -20.96 -7.23
N LEU A 58 8.00 -21.80 -7.82
CA LEU A 58 9.21 -21.41 -8.56
C LEU A 58 9.05 -21.61 -10.08
N SER A 59 7.87 -22.05 -10.53
CA SER A 59 7.58 -22.18 -11.95
C SER A 59 7.59 -20.80 -12.61
N CYS A 60 8.03 -20.74 -13.88
CA CYS A 60 7.98 -19.49 -14.65
C CYS A 60 6.58 -18.89 -14.65
N ASP A 61 5.54 -19.71 -14.77
CA ASP A 61 4.14 -19.25 -14.75
C ASP A 61 3.77 -18.61 -13.41
N SER A 62 4.15 -19.22 -12.27
CA SER A 62 3.91 -18.63 -10.94
C SER A 62 4.70 -17.33 -10.73
N VAL A 63 5.91 -17.22 -11.29
CA VAL A 63 6.71 -15.99 -11.24
C VAL A 63 6.11 -14.90 -12.14
N ILE A 64 5.64 -15.25 -13.33
CA ILE A 64 4.95 -14.33 -14.26
C ILE A 64 3.65 -13.83 -13.62
N GLU A 65 2.86 -14.72 -13.03
CA GLU A 65 1.60 -14.38 -12.37
C GLU A 65 1.82 -13.49 -11.14
N ASN A 66 2.80 -13.81 -10.29
CA ASN A 66 3.19 -12.93 -9.17
C ASN A 66 3.67 -11.56 -9.65
N ASN A 67 4.47 -11.50 -10.71
CA ASN A 67 4.90 -10.21 -11.28
C ASN A 67 3.73 -9.43 -11.86
N LYS A 68 2.78 -10.09 -12.53
CA LYS A 68 1.58 -9.46 -13.07
C LYS A 68 0.69 -8.90 -11.97
N ASN A 69 0.43 -9.68 -10.91
CA ASN A 69 -0.38 -9.25 -9.78
C ASN A 69 0.29 -8.11 -9.00
N ASN A 70 1.61 -8.20 -8.73
CA ASN A 70 2.37 -7.13 -8.08
C ASN A 70 2.44 -5.87 -8.95
N SER A 71 2.50 -6.02 -10.27
CA SER A 71 2.48 -4.89 -11.20
C SER A 71 1.13 -4.16 -11.18
N GLN A 72 0.02 -4.90 -11.22
CA GLN A 72 -1.33 -4.33 -11.12
C GLN A 72 -1.56 -3.64 -9.76
N ASP A 73 -1.13 -4.27 -8.66
CA ASP A 73 -1.24 -3.69 -7.32
C ASP A 73 -0.40 -2.39 -7.20
N THR A 74 0.81 -2.38 -7.76
CA THR A 74 1.69 -1.20 -7.74
C THR A 74 1.10 -0.04 -8.55
N VAL A 75 0.51 -0.30 -9.72
CA VAL A 75 -0.16 0.72 -10.54
C VAL A 75 -1.38 1.29 -9.81
N HIS A 76 -2.20 0.43 -9.19
CA HIS A 76 -3.35 0.89 -8.41
C HIS A 76 -2.92 1.74 -7.20
N LYS A 77 -1.89 1.31 -6.48
CA LYS A 77 -1.32 2.05 -5.35
C LYS A 77 -0.76 3.41 -5.76
N LEU A 78 -0.09 3.46 -6.92
CA LEU A 78 0.40 4.71 -7.49
C LEU A 78 -0.76 5.68 -7.76
N GLN A 79 -1.79 5.22 -8.46
CA GLN A 79 -2.94 6.04 -8.78
C GLN A 79 -3.66 6.53 -7.52
N THR A 80 -3.84 5.64 -6.53
CA THR A 80 -4.39 6.00 -5.22
C THR A 80 -3.54 7.06 -4.51
N ALA A 81 -2.21 6.97 -4.60
CA ALA A 81 -1.31 7.94 -4.00
C ALA A 81 -1.40 9.31 -4.71
N GLU A 82 -1.43 9.33 -6.04
CA GLU A 82 -1.64 10.55 -6.82
C GLU A 82 -2.98 11.21 -6.49
N ASP A 83 -4.07 10.44 -6.40
CA ASP A 83 -5.39 10.96 -6.05
C ASP A 83 -5.40 11.59 -4.65
N LYS A 84 -4.75 10.96 -3.66
CA LYS A 84 -4.60 11.52 -2.31
C LYS A 84 -3.80 12.80 -2.31
N LEU A 85 -2.70 12.86 -3.07
CA LEU A 85 -1.91 14.09 -3.23
C LEU A 85 -2.77 15.20 -3.85
N ARG A 86 -3.48 14.91 -4.94
CA ARG A 86 -4.40 15.86 -5.58
C ARG A 86 -5.51 16.34 -4.65
N GLU A 87 -6.15 15.44 -3.89
CA GLU A 87 -7.16 15.81 -2.90
C GLU A 87 -6.56 16.69 -1.81
N GLY A 88 -5.41 16.33 -1.27
CA GLY A 88 -4.76 17.05 -0.19
C GLY A 88 -4.34 18.47 -0.57
N PHE A 89 -3.67 18.64 -1.71
CA PHE A 89 -3.28 19.96 -2.20
C PHE A 89 -4.49 20.82 -2.59
N ASN A 90 -5.51 20.25 -3.24
CA ASN A 90 -6.76 20.99 -3.49
C ASN A 90 -7.45 21.42 -2.19
N LEU A 91 -7.47 20.56 -1.17
CA LEU A 91 -8.06 20.89 0.11
C LEU A 91 -7.30 22.03 0.81
N ALA A 92 -5.96 22.02 0.74
CA ALA A 92 -5.13 23.02 1.38
C ALA A 92 -5.28 24.41 0.74
N PHE A 93 -5.11 24.50 -0.58
CA PHE A 93 -5.07 25.77 -1.30
C PHE A 93 -6.50 26.25 -1.64
N ASN A 94 -7.31 25.44 -2.33
CA ASN A 94 -8.59 25.90 -2.85
C ASN A 94 -9.76 25.91 -1.85
N ASN A 95 -9.66 25.23 -0.71
CA ASN A 95 -10.81 25.03 0.20
C ASN A 95 -10.63 25.66 1.59
N THR A 96 -9.53 26.38 1.84
CA THR A 96 -9.20 26.93 3.17
C THR A 96 -9.43 28.44 3.23
N HIS A 97 -10.70 28.87 3.24
CA HIS A 97 -11.05 30.28 3.09
C HIS A 97 -11.17 31.06 4.39
N ASN A 98 -11.18 30.37 5.54
CA ASN A 98 -11.38 30.99 6.86
C ASN A 98 -10.80 30.10 7.98
N GLN A 99 -10.75 30.65 9.20
CA GLN A 99 -10.23 29.93 10.37
C GLN A 99 -10.99 28.62 10.66
N SER A 100 -12.29 28.56 10.37
CA SER A 100 -13.10 27.34 10.56
C SER A 100 -12.65 26.25 9.59
N ASP A 101 -12.43 26.61 8.33
CA ASP A 101 -11.94 25.69 7.30
C ASP A 101 -10.52 25.24 7.59
N TYR A 102 -9.65 26.14 8.08
CA TYR A 102 -8.32 25.79 8.55
C TYR A 102 -8.33 24.78 9.71
N ASN A 103 -9.23 24.95 10.67
CA ASN A 103 -9.38 24.00 11.78
C ASN A 103 -9.87 22.62 11.31
N LYS A 104 -10.69 22.57 10.25
CA LYS A 104 -11.08 21.30 9.61
C LYS A 104 -9.90 20.70 8.84
N LEU A 105 -9.15 21.53 8.10
CA LEU A 105 -7.97 21.13 7.35
C LEU A 105 -6.94 20.45 8.27
N LYS A 106 -6.62 21.06 9.42
CA LYS A 106 -5.70 20.50 10.43
C LYS A 106 -6.03 19.08 10.87
N LYS A 107 -7.31 18.70 10.87
CA LYS A 107 -7.76 17.35 11.24
C LYS A 107 -7.80 16.40 10.05
N ARG A 108 -8.10 16.92 8.86
CA ARG A 108 -8.36 16.12 7.65
C ARG A 108 -7.09 15.85 6.86
N LEU A 109 -6.20 16.84 6.71
CA LEU A 109 -5.01 16.73 5.87
C LEU A 109 -4.02 15.66 6.34
N PRO A 110 -3.72 15.52 7.65
CA PRO A 110 -2.89 14.43 8.16
C PRO A 110 -3.45 13.02 7.92
N ARG A 111 -4.78 12.90 7.78
CA ARG A 111 -5.44 11.61 7.46
C ARG A 111 -5.33 11.23 5.99
N ILE A 112 -5.24 12.22 5.11
CA ILE A 112 -5.13 12.02 3.65
C ILE A 112 -3.66 11.83 3.26
N LEU A 113 -2.81 12.74 3.70
CA LEU A 113 -1.40 12.85 3.30
C LEU A 113 -0.42 12.25 4.32
N GLY A 114 -0.92 11.70 5.43
CA GLY A 114 -0.06 11.29 6.54
C GLY A 114 0.40 12.47 7.39
N ASN A 115 0.86 12.18 8.60
CA ASN A 115 1.17 13.21 9.59
C ASN A 115 2.27 14.17 9.12
N ASN A 116 3.36 13.66 8.55
CA ASN A 116 4.50 14.52 8.19
C ASN A 116 4.13 15.53 7.11
N LEU A 117 3.67 15.06 5.94
CA LEU A 117 3.32 15.94 4.83
C LEU A 117 2.07 16.79 5.15
N GLY A 118 1.06 16.18 5.77
CA GLY A 118 -0.18 16.87 6.12
C GLY A 118 0.02 17.99 7.14
N HIS A 119 0.85 17.80 8.16
CA HIS A 119 1.16 18.89 9.11
C HIS A 119 2.02 19.97 8.47
N TYR A 120 2.98 19.61 7.62
CA TYR A 120 3.80 20.58 6.90
C TYR A 120 2.93 21.51 6.05
N ILE A 121 2.11 20.95 5.16
CA ILE A 121 1.23 21.77 4.29
C ILE A 121 0.24 22.59 5.11
N CYS A 122 -0.30 22.06 6.22
CA CYS A 122 -1.15 22.84 7.12
C CYS A 122 -0.44 24.05 7.76
N ASN A 123 0.89 24.02 7.91
CA ASN A 123 1.62 25.15 8.45
C ASN A 123 1.88 26.22 7.37
N GLU A 124 2.12 25.80 6.13
CA GLU A 124 2.31 26.71 4.99
C GLU A 124 1.03 27.52 4.71
N VAL A 125 -0.13 26.87 4.70
CA VAL A 125 -1.42 27.54 4.43
C VAL A 125 -2.07 28.14 5.69
N LYS A 126 -1.28 28.40 6.74
CA LYS A 126 -1.80 28.93 8.00
C LYS A 126 -2.31 30.36 7.80
N PRO A 127 -3.52 30.69 8.27
CA PRO A 127 -4.02 32.06 8.30
C PRO A 127 -3.04 33.01 9.00
N GLN A 128 -2.79 34.16 8.39
CA GLN A 128 -1.92 35.20 8.95
C GLN A 128 -2.74 36.27 9.66
N GLU A 129 -2.19 36.81 10.75
CA GLU A 129 -2.77 37.96 11.45
C GLU A 129 -2.23 39.25 10.83
N ASN A 130 -3.11 40.21 10.56
CA ASN A 130 -2.69 41.54 10.13
C ASN A 130 -2.26 42.38 11.34
N GLU A 131 -1.68 43.57 11.06
CA GLU A 131 -1.19 44.50 12.09
C GLU A 131 -2.29 45.02 13.03
N SER A 132 -3.56 44.89 12.65
CA SER A 132 -4.73 45.24 13.47
C SER A 132 -5.25 44.06 14.32
N GLY A 133 -4.59 42.91 14.29
CA GLY A 133 -5.01 41.68 14.99
C GLY A 133 -6.19 40.95 14.33
N GLY A 134 -6.60 41.38 13.12
CA GLY A 134 -7.58 40.69 12.30
C GLY A 134 -6.93 39.51 11.57
N ILE A 135 -7.50 38.32 11.71
CA ILE A 135 -7.06 37.15 10.94
C ILE A 135 -7.46 37.36 9.48
N TYR A 136 -6.48 37.52 8.59
CA TYR A 136 -6.73 37.50 7.15
C TYR A 136 -6.53 36.07 6.66
N THR A 137 -7.59 35.50 6.12
CA THR A 137 -7.54 34.21 5.42
C THR A 137 -7.53 34.47 3.94
N ALA A 138 -6.41 35.03 3.53
CA ALA A 138 -5.98 34.93 2.17
C ALA A 138 -5.86 33.40 1.88
N SER A 139 -6.81 32.85 1.12
CA SER A 139 -6.73 31.48 0.57
C SER A 139 -5.97 31.52 -0.74
N ASP A 140 -4.73 31.04 -0.74
CA ASP A 140 -3.96 30.84 -1.96
C ASP A 140 -4.76 29.99 -2.96
N HIS A 141 -4.82 30.40 -4.23
CA HIS A 141 -5.55 29.66 -5.25
C HIS A 141 -4.62 28.78 -6.06
N LEU A 142 -4.85 27.47 -6.05
CA LEU A 142 -4.06 26.51 -6.83
C LEU A 142 -4.44 26.63 -8.31
N ASN A 143 -3.50 27.11 -9.13
CA ASN A 143 -3.67 27.20 -10.58
C ASN A 143 -3.41 25.84 -11.23
N ASN A 144 -2.34 25.16 -10.82
CA ASN A 144 -1.95 23.88 -11.38
C ASN A 144 -1.20 23.01 -10.37
N LEU A 145 -1.35 21.69 -10.52
CA LEU A 145 -0.66 20.68 -9.73
C LEU A 145 -0.12 19.59 -10.63
N ASN A 146 1.19 19.66 -10.87
CA ASN A 146 1.93 18.69 -11.66
C ASN A 146 2.60 17.69 -10.73
N ILE A 147 2.25 16.42 -10.88
CA ILE A 147 2.81 15.31 -10.11
C ILE A 147 3.59 14.44 -11.08
N ALA A 148 4.90 14.31 -10.87
CA ALA A 148 5.78 13.43 -11.60
C ALA A 148 6.28 12.31 -10.69
N THR A 149 6.40 11.12 -11.24
CA THR A 149 6.87 9.93 -10.52
C THR A 149 8.21 9.46 -11.09
N THR A 150 9.10 9.03 -10.21
CA THR A 150 10.32 8.34 -10.64
C THR A 150 10.01 6.93 -11.16
N THR A 151 10.94 6.34 -11.90
CA THR A 151 10.79 5.00 -12.50
C THR A 151 10.36 3.97 -11.44
N LEU A 152 9.19 3.35 -11.66
CA LEU A 152 8.63 2.37 -10.75
C LEU A 152 9.46 1.08 -10.77
N SER A 153 9.96 0.67 -9.60
CA SER A 153 10.58 -0.63 -9.41
C SER A 153 9.65 -1.51 -8.58
N PHE A 154 9.13 -2.59 -9.16
CA PHE A 154 8.28 -3.57 -8.44
C PHE A 154 8.98 -4.26 -7.26
N LYS A 155 10.29 -4.04 -7.09
CA LYS A 155 11.10 -4.57 -5.99
C LYS A 155 11.25 -3.59 -4.83
N GLN A 156 10.89 -2.31 -5.01
CA GLN A 156 11.03 -1.29 -3.99
C GLN A 156 9.66 -0.95 -3.41
N PRO A 157 9.50 -0.97 -2.07
CA PRO A 157 8.25 -0.59 -1.42
C PRO A 157 8.03 0.93 -1.38
N GLU A 158 8.92 1.72 -1.98
CA GLU A 158 8.87 3.18 -1.98
C GLU A 158 8.67 3.72 -3.40
N ILE A 159 7.78 4.70 -3.54
CA ILE A 159 7.58 5.47 -4.77
C ILE A 159 8.01 6.90 -4.49
N SER A 160 8.89 7.46 -5.32
CA SER A 160 9.26 8.88 -5.20
C SER A 160 8.45 9.73 -6.16
N PHE A 161 7.93 10.83 -5.63
CA PHE A 161 7.12 11.85 -6.28
C PHE A 161 7.86 13.18 -6.28
N LEU A 162 7.79 13.90 -7.39
CA LEU A 162 8.13 15.31 -7.50
C LEU A 162 6.84 16.06 -7.82
N ILE A 163 6.47 17.00 -6.96
CA ILE A 163 5.23 17.77 -7.10
C ILE A 163 5.59 19.23 -7.32
N LEU A 164 5.11 19.80 -8.42
CA LEU A 164 5.14 21.24 -8.66
C LEU A 164 3.74 21.80 -8.40
N VAL A 165 3.67 22.73 -7.46
CA VAL A 165 2.46 23.44 -7.04
C VAL A 165 2.59 24.86 -7.57
N ASP A 166 1.67 25.23 -8.44
CA ASP A 166 1.53 26.58 -9.00
C ASP A 166 0.29 27.21 -8.37
N TYR A 167 0.45 28.33 -7.68
CA TYR A 167 -0.64 29.02 -7.00
C TYR A 167 -0.50 30.55 -7.06
N ASN A 168 -1.63 31.23 -6.85
CA ASN A 168 -1.67 32.67 -6.67
C ASN A 168 -1.97 33.00 -5.22
N THR A 169 -1.25 33.98 -4.68
CA THR A 169 -1.65 34.58 -3.43
C THR A 169 -2.93 35.39 -3.62
N PRO A 170 -3.63 35.69 -2.53
CA PRO A 170 -4.94 36.31 -2.60
C PRO A 170 -4.76 37.78 -2.88
N LYS A 171 -5.79 38.37 -3.48
CA LYS A 171 -5.76 39.77 -3.89
C LYS A 171 -5.54 40.67 -2.67
N ILE A 172 -4.40 41.36 -2.64
CA ILE A 172 -4.08 42.34 -1.62
C ILE A 172 -4.53 43.72 -2.15
N PRO A 173 -5.35 44.48 -1.39
CA PRO A 173 -5.67 45.85 -1.76
C PRO A 173 -4.38 46.68 -1.81
N ASN A 174 -4.12 47.39 -2.91
CA ASN A 174 -2.95 48.26 -3.00
C ASN A 174 -3.23 49.55 -2.21
N THR A 175 -2.79 49.63 -0.95
CA THR A 175 -2.94 50.83 -0.13
C THR A 175 -1.80 51.81 -0.41
N ARG A 176 -1.90 52.58 -1.51
CA ARG A 176 -1.23 53.88 -1.61
C ARG A 176 -2.25 54.99 -1.35
N VAL A 177 -1.94 55.82 -0.36
CA VAL A 177 -2.73 57.00 -0.01
C VAL A 177 -2.61 58.01 -1.16
N GLY A 178 -3.63 58.11 -2.01
CA GLY A 178 -3.74 59.15 -3.06
C GLY A 178 -4.34 58.66 -4.38
N ASP A 179 -5.67 58.77 -4.50
CA ASP A 179 -6.45 59.08 -5.71
C ASP A 179 -6.39 58.23 -7.00
N LEU A 180 -5.91 56.98 -6.98
CA LEU A 180 -6.20 56.04 -8.06
C LEU A 180 -6.56 54.66 -7.48
N ASP A 181 -7.77 54.17 -7.78
CA ASP A 181 -8.19 52.79 -7.52
C ASP A 181 -7.32 51.85 -8.39
N GLU A 182 -6.11 51.53 -7.93
CA GLU A 182 -5.27 50.53 -8.60
C GLU A 182 -5.86 49.12 -8.38
N PRO A 183 -5.78 48.25 -9.40
CA PRO A 183 -6.32 46.90 -9.32
C PRO A 183 -5.61 46.12 -8.22
N ALA A 184 -6.37 45.33 -7.45
CA ALA A 184 -5.82 44.49 -6.40
C ALA A 184 -4.78 43.50 -6.97
N ILE A 185 -3.65 43.36 -6.29
CA ILE A 185 -2.48 42.61 -6.77
C ILE A 185 -2.51 41.19 -6.19
N SER A 186 -2.18 40.19 -7.01
CA SER A 186 -1.94 38.81 -6.60
C SER A 186 -0.53 38.38 -7.01
N ILE A 187 0.20 37.76 -6.10
CA ILE A 187 1.56 37.27 -6.36
C ILE A 187 1.46 35.84 -6.87
N HIS A 188 2.17 35.54 -7.97
CA HIS A 188 2.23 34.19 -8.52
C HIS A 188 3.41 33.42 -7.92
N LYS A 189 3.18 32.20 -7.45
CA LYS A 189 4.17 31.41 -6.72
C LYS A 189 4.26 29.97 -7.21
N TYR A 190 5.46 29.42 -7.08
CA TYR A 190 5.75 28.03 -7.38
C TYR A 190 6.47 27.36 -6.22
N ASP A 191 5.94 26.23 -5.78
CA ASP A 191 6.58 25.36 -4.78
C ASP A 191 6.82 23.97 -5.37
N VAL A 192 8.02 23.44 -5.13
CA VAL A 192 8.41 22.08 -5.52
C VAL A 192 8.60 21.23 -4.28
N TYR A 193 7.93 20.08 -4.25
CA TYR A 193 8.01 19.10 -3.17
C TYR A 193 8.56 17.78 -3.69
N SER A 194 9.63 17.29 -3.05
CA SER A 194 10.10 15.92 -3.24
C SER A 194 9.52 15.05 -2.12
N ILE A 195 8.71 14.06 -2.48
CA ILE A 195 7.96 13.22 -1.53
C ILE A 195 8.28 11.75 -1.80
N LYS A 196 8.40 10.97 -0.73
CA LYS A 196 8.42 9.51 -0.79
C LYS A 196 7.11 8.94 -0.27
N TYR A 197 6.59 7.94 -0.95
CA TYR A 197 5.41 7.19 -0.55
C TYR A 197 5.79 5.76 -0.21
N ASP A 198 5.60 5.39 1.04
CA ASP A 198 5.76 4.01 1.51
C ASP A 198 4.48 3.23 1.19
N THR A 199 4.57 2.31 0.24
CA THR A 199 3.46 1.48 -0.24
C THR A 199 3.02 0.40 0.74
N LEU A 200 3.82 0.09 1.77
CA LEU A 200 3.47 -0.86 2.83
C LEU A 200 2.67 -0.17 3.93
N ASN A 201 3.12 1.02 4.32
CA ASN A 201 2.51 1.79 5.41
C ASN A 201 1.50 2.85 4.93
N ASN A 202 1.32 3.00 3.62
CA ASN A 202 0.43 3.99 3.00
C ASN A 202 0.68 5.42 3.47
N ASN A 203 1.95 5.80 3.62
CA ASN A 203 2.33 7.06 4.26
C ASN A 203 3.26 7.89 3.36
N PHE A 204 3.06 9.21 3.35
CA PHE A 204 3.93 10.13 2.65
C PHE A 204 4.97 10.73 3.59
N GLN A 205 6.19 10.83 3.09
CA GLN A 205 7.32 11.45 3.76
C GLN A 205 7.85 12.58 2.89
N LEU A 206 7.90 13.78 3.45
CA LEU A 206 8.54 14.91 2.80
C LEU A 206 10.05 14.73 2.85
N VAL A 207 10.71 14.81 1.69
CA VAL A 207 12.18 14.70 1.57
C VAL A 207 12.82 16.08 1.48
N ASN A 208 12.29 16.93 0.59
CA ASN A 208 12.82 18.27 0.36
C ASN A 208 11.73 19.19 -0.20
N THR A 209 11.89 20.50 0.01
CA THR A 209 11.08 21.57 -0.59
C THR A 209 11.96 22.67 -1.16
N SER A 210 11.49 23.31 -2.23
CA SER A 210 12.08 24.54 -2.76
C SER A 210 10.98 25.45 -3.29
N SER A 211 11.02 26.72 -2.91
CA SER A 211 10.07 27.75 -3.33
C SER A 211 10.71 28.75 -4.28
N SER A 212 9.92 29.27 -5.22
CA SER A 212 10.30 30.36 -6.12
C SER A 212 9.12 31.31 -6.26
N ASP A 213 9.37 32.59 -6.02
CA ASP A 213 8.40 33.65 -6.32
C ASP A 213 8.59 34.09 -7.78
N ALA A 214 7.51 34.17 -8.55
CA ALA A 214 7.53 34.71 -9.91
C ALA A 214 6.90 36.11 -9.93
N ASP A 215 7.40 36.98 -10.82
CA ASP A 215 7.10 38.41 -10.87
C ASP A 215 5.61 38.76 -10.80
N GLU A 216 5.37 39.93 -10.19
CA GLU A 216 4.08 40.56 -9.89
C GLU A 216 3.17 40.64 -11.15
N LYS A 217 2.07 39.90 -11.16
CA LYS A 217 1.05 40.03 -12.21
C LYS A 217 0.09 41.16 -11.85
N VAL A 218 0.30 42.32 -12.47
CA VAL A 218 -0.69 43.40 -12.49
C VAL A 218 -1.93 42.88 -13.25
N GLY A 219 -3.10 42.96 -12.62
CA GLY A 219 -4.34 42.44 -13.21
C GLY A 219 -4.70 43.14 -14.52
N ASP A 220 -4.59 42.44 -15.64
CA ASP A 220 -5.13 42.89 -16.92
C ASP A 220 -6.66 42.90 -16.87
N ASN A 221 -7.25 44.09 -16.79
CA ASN A 221 -8.68 44.28 -17.03
C ASN A 221 -8.94 44.20 -18.54
N ILE A 222 -9.35 43.01 -19.02
CA ILE A 222 -10.12 42.87 -20.26
C ILE A 222 -11.55 42.50 -19.89
N SER A 223 -12.41 43.52 -19.76
CA SER A 223 -13.82 43.62 -20.22
C SER A 223 -14.60 44.62 -19.36
#